data_AF-A0A9W5WUC5-F1
#
_entry.id   AF-A0A9W5WUC5-F1
#
_cell.length_a   1.000
_cell.length_b   1.000
_cell.length_c   1.000
_cell.angle_alpha   90.00
_cell.angle_beta   90.00
_cell.angle_gamma   90.00
#
_symmetry.space_group_name_H-M   'P 1'
#
loop_
_entity.id
_entity.type
_entity.pdbx_description
1 polymer ?
#
loop_
_entity_poly.entity_id
_entity_poly.type
_entity_poly.pdbx_seq_one_letter_code
_entity_poly.pdbx_strand_id
1 'polypeptide(L)'
;MIGFAGRTLGRMCCRSAELCVSNYIGRATTFIPSLSEYEPIASVCFYTGIHGHRSFQLLVEICAVEGSFVRQKTAAELVIGDRVVNMTAIPTNPQGILENIGSRGSVFVSQRDTGIDLVFYRKHLVTKKLVGSLHFNIDRDIISSGFPKSKWYMLRESGHVVGRVKLSFHRIDMKSSMVDCLVLQQALLCAQDYKEQGKMVNTDLSLDGVMFEHEKLYLFSLALEGPLIAKEGGVSEMRYYKAVLSDGAWKWCFWSSKSDCRAEKRPHGSVSILSISTVICHPTDYSCFYLKYYTREGTHDVILKATDRNRDVWCDAVFLFIAETRRYLEHFENFDTLKQYCQT
;
A
#
# COMPACT_ATOMS: atom_id res chain seq x y z
N MET A 1 -31.25 -39.82 -0.90
CA MET A 1 -30.85 -40.33 -2.25
C MET A 1 -30.98 -39.30 -3.39
N ILE A 2 -31.20 -38.00 -3.11
CA ILE A 2 -31.37 -36.94 -4.15
C ILE A 2 -30.08 -36.13 -4.39
N GLY A 3 -29.10 -36.18 -3.48
CA GLY A 3 -27.85 -35.42 -3.58
C GLY A 3 -26.76 -36.01 -4.49
N PHE A 4 -26.89 -37.27 -4.92
CA PHE A 4 -25.89 -37.92 -5.78
C PHE A 4 -26.18 -37.69 -7.27
N ALA A 5 -27.45 -37.62 -7.67
CA ALA A 5 -27.86 -37.36 -9.05
C ALA A 5 -27.58 -35.91 -9.52
N GLY A 6 -27.62 -34.93 -8.61
CA GLY A 6 -27.29 -33.53 -8.91
C GLY A 6 -25.81 -33.29 -9.22
N ARG A 7 -24.90 -34.09 -8.64
CA ARG A 7 -23.45 -33.98 -8.89
C ARG A 7 -23.02 -34.60 -10.21
N THR A 8 -23.73 -35.61 -10.71
CA THR A 8 -23.47 -36.24 -12.01
C THR A 8 -24.04 -35.42 -13.17
N LEU A 9 -25.21 -34.79 -13.00
CA LEU A 9 -25.80 -33.88 -13.99
C LEU A 9 -25.00 -32.58 -14.13
N GLY A 10 -24.50 -32.01 -13.02
CA GLY A 10 -23.59 -30.85 -13.07
C GLY A 10 -22.31 -31.12 -13.86
N ARG A 11 -21.70 -32.31 -13.71
CA ARG A 11 -20.47 -32.70 -14.43
C ARG A 11 -20.68 -32.94 -15.93
N MET A 12 -21.87 -33.35 -16.36
CA MET A 12 -22.17 -33.54 -17.79
C MET A 12 -22.48 -32.21 -18.50
N CYS A 13 -23.21 -31.29 -17.86
CA CYS A 13 -23.44 -29.95 -18.40
C CYS A 13 -22.15 -29.11 -18.47
N CYS A 14 -21.20 -29.31 -17.54
CA CYS A 14 -19.89 -28.63 -17.58
C CYS A 14 -19.03 -29.05 -18.78
N ARG A 15 -19.06 -30.32 -19.24
CA ARG A 15 -18.27 -30.75 -20.41
C ARG A 15 -18.82 -30.19 -21.73
N SER A 16 -20.14 -30.08 -21.86
CA SER A 16 -20.77 -29.46 -23.04
C SER A 16 -20.56 -27.95 -23.06
N ALA A 17 -20.58 -27.30 -21.89
CA ALA A 17 -20.21 -25.89 -21.76
C ALA A 17 -18.72 -25.68 -22.08
N GLU A 18 -17.81 -26.50 -21.55
CA GLU A 18 -16.37 -26.47 -21.88
C GLU A 18 -16.11 -26.65 -23.38
N LEU A 19 -16.84 -27.53 -24.07
CA LEU A 19 -16.69 -27.75 -25.52
C LEU A 19 -17.25 -26.60 -26.37
N CYS A 20 -18.37 -25.98 -25.97
CA CYS A 20 -18.90 -24.79 -26.65
C CYS A 20 -18.01 -23.56 -26.42
N VAL A 21 -17.50 -23.40 -25.21
CA VAL A 21 -16.56 -22.35 -24.79
C VAL A 21 -15.22 -22.56 -25.53
N SER A 22 -14.66 -23.77 -25.52
CA SER A 22 -13.45 -24.14 -26.27
C SER A 22 -13.54 -23.86 -27.78
N ASN A 23 -14.66 -24.21 -28.43
CA ASN A 23 -14.82 -24.03 -29.88
C ASN A 23 -15.09 -22.57 -30.30
N TYR A 24 -15.70 -21.74 -29.44
CA TYR A 24 -15.93 -20.33 -29.76
C TYR A 24 -14.75 -19.42 -29.35
N ILE A 25 -14.00 -19.80 -28.32
CA ILE A 25 -12.92 -18.97 -27.76
C ILE A 25 -11.63 -19.04 -28.57
N GLY A 26 -11.39 -20.10 -29.35
CA GLY A 26 -10.25 -20.18 -30.26
C GLY A 26 -10.15 -19.03 -31.28
N ARG A 27 -11.21 -18.22 -31.44
CA ARG A 27 -11.25 -17.05 -32.33
C ARG A 27 -11.32 -15.68 -31.62
N ALA A 28 -11.49 -15.64 -30.29
CA ALA A 28 -11.71 -14.38 -29.54
C ALA A 28 -10.55 -14.02 -28.58
N THR A 29 -9.49 -14.83 -28.55
CA THR A 29 -8.33 -14.71 -27.63
C THR A 29 -7.42 -13.51 -27.87
N THR A 30 -7.66 -12.70 -28.91
CA THR A 30 -6.88 -11.48 -29.18
C THR A 30 -7.45 -10.23 -28.51
N PHE A 31 -8.71 -10.24 -28.06
CA PHE A 31 -9.39 -9.05 -27.51
C PHE A 31 -9.91 -9.22 -26.08
N ILE A 32 -9.86 -10.42 -25.50
CA ILE A 32 -10.41 -10.71 -24.17
C ILE A 32 -9.25 -10.89 -23.19
N PRO A 33 -9.09 -10.02 -22.16
CA PRO A 33 -8.20 -10.30 -21.03
C PRO A 33 -8.62 -11.65 -20.44
N SER A 34 -7.67 -12.48 -20.02
CA SER A 34 -7.83 -13.94 -19.83
C SER A 34 -9.24 -14.35 -19.36
N LEU A 35 -9.89 -15.37 -19.95
CA LEU A 35 -11.33 -15.70 -19.74
C LEU A 35 -11.89 -15.62 -18.31
N SER A 36 -11.05 -15.79 -17.29
CA SER A 36 -11.42 -15.67 -15.85
C SER A 36 -11.49 -14.23 -15.34
N GLU A 37 -11.13 -13.26 -16.17
CA GLU A 37 -11.18 -11.82 -15.91
C GLU A 37 -12.41 -11.17 -16.56
N TYR A 38 -13.15 -11.92 -17.39
CA TYR A 38 -14.44 -11.49 -17.90
C TYR A 38 -15.52 -11.72 -16.84
N GLU A 39 -16.08 -10.64 -16.31
CA GLU A 39 -16.90 -10.64 -15.09
C GLU A 39 -18.05 -11.66 -15.07
N PRO A 40 -18.81 -11.89 -16.16
CA PRO A 40 -19.80 -12.96 -16.21
C PRO A 40 -19.22 -14.37 -16.00
N ILE A 41 -18.10 -14.69 -16.67
CA ILE A 41 -17.45 -16.01 -16.53
C ILE A 41 -16.82 -16.13 -15.15
N ALA A 42 -16.13 -15.08 -14.72
CA ALA A 42 -15.53 -14.98 -13.39
C ALA A 42 -16.56 -15.22 -12.27
N SER A 43 -17.79 -14.73 -12.48
CA SER A 43 -18.90 -14.93 -11.55
C SER A 43 -19.38 -16.36 -11.52
N VAL A 44 -19.56 -16.97 -12.69
CA VAL A 44 -19.95 -18.39 -12.76
C VAL A 44 -18.90 -19.26 -12.09
N CYS A 45 -17.62 -19.08 -12.39
CA CYS A 45 -16.56 -19.88 -11.78
C CYS A 45 -16.49 -19.74 -10.26
N PHE A 46 -16.72 -18.54 -9.73
CA PHE A 46 -16.75 -18.30 -8.29
C PHE A 46 -17.98 -18.94 -7.62
N TYR A 47 -19.19 -18.68 -8.13
CA TYR A 47 -20.42 -19.20 -7.51
C TYR A 47 -20.62 -20.71 -7.69
N THR A 48 -20.02 -21.31 -8.72
CA THR A 48 -20.00 -22.76 -8.90
C THR A 48 -18.92 -23.46 -8.07
N GLY A 49 -18.04 -22.70 -7.40
CA GLY A 49 -16.97 -23.23 -6.56
C GLY A 49 -15.78 -23.79 -7.33
N ILE A 50 -15.65 -23.46 -8.63
CA ILE A 50 -14.46 -23.80 -9.44
C ILE A 50 -13.25 -23.01 -8.93
N HIS A 51 -13.47 -21.76 -8.50
CA HIS A 51 -12.45 -20.89 -7.91
C HIS A 51 -12.84 -20.48 -6.49
N GLY A 52 -11.85 -20.45 -5.59
CA GLY A 52 -12.04 -20.12 -4.17
C GLY A 52 -12.27 -18.63 -3.90
N HIS A 53 -11.83 -17.76 -4.81
CA HIS A 53 -11.90 -16.31 -4.64
C HIS A 53 -12.16 -15.56 -5.95
N ARG A 54 -12.58 -14.29 -5.80
CA ARG A 54 -12.61 -13.30 -6.88
C ARG A 54 -11.22 -12.72 -7.10
N SER A 55 -10.95 -12.17 -8.27
CA SER A 55 -9.71 -11.44 -8.53
C SER A 55 -9.64 -10.17 -7.69
N PHE A 56 -8.43 -9.77 -7.29
CA PHE A 56 -8.18 -8.54 -6.53
C PHE A 56 -6.72 -8.10 -6.66
N GLN A 57 -6.44 -6.83 -6.37
CA GLN A 57 -5.07 -6.37 -6.22
C GLN A 57 -4.60 -6.65 -4.79
N LEU A 58 -3.48 -7.34 -4.64
CA LEU A 58 -2.83 -7.58 -3.37
C LEU A 58 -1.60 -6.67 -3.24
N LEU A 59 -1.52 -5.94 -2.14
CA LEU A 59 -0.33 -5.24 -1.71
C LEU A 59 0.28 -6.00 -0.53
N VAL A 60 1.55 -6.40 -0.66
CA VAL A 60 2.32 -7.03 0.40
C VAL A 60 3.34 -6.03 0.90
N GLU A 61 3.36 -5.81 2.21
CA GLU A 61 4.32 -4.95 2.89
C GLU A 61 5.23 -5.76 3.82
N ILE A 62 6.53 -5.56 3.67
CA ILE A 62 7.55 -6.00 4.62
C ILE A 62 7.73 -4.88 5.66
N CYS A 63 7.19 -5.10 6.86
CA CYS A 63 7.25 -4.13 7.95
C CYS A 63 8.60 -4.19 8.68
N ALA A 64 9.11 -5.40 8.94
CA ALA A 64 10.35 -5.62 9.68
C ALA A 64 11.02 -6.94 9.26
N VAL A 65 12.33 -7.03 9.43
CA VAL A 65 13.12 -8.22 9.11
C VAL A 65 14.18 -8.44 10.18
N GLU A 66 14.34 -9.68 10.59
CA GLU A 66 15.43 -10.11 11.46
C GLU A 66 16.16 -11.29 10.85
N GLY A 67 17.46 -11.14 10.61
CA GLY A 67 18.30 -12.21 10.06
C GLY A 67 19.65 -11.68 9.59
N SER A 68 20.62 -12.59 9.47
CA SER A 68 21.96 -12.24 8.99
C SER A 68 21.97 -11.79 7.52
N PHE A 69 20.94 -12.15 6.75
CA PHE A 69 20.86 -11.85 5.33
C PHE A 69 20.69 -10.35 5.04
N VAL A 70 20.06 -9.58 5.93
CA VAL A 70 19.92 -8.11 5.77
C VAL A 70 21.16 -7.31 6.15
N ARG A 71 22.24 -7.98 6.59
CA ARG A 71 23.56 -7.34 6.73
C ARG A 71 24.18 -6.97 5.39
N GLN A 72 23.66 -7.54 4.30
CA GLN A 72 24.11 -7.33 2.93
C GLN A 72 22.93 -6.89 2.06
N LYS A 73 23.23 -6.35 0.88
CA LYS A 73 22.20 -5.88 -0.07
C LYS A 73 21.23 -7.03 -0.38
N THR A 74 19.99 -6.86 0.03
CA THR A 74 18.92 -7.86 -0.11
C THR A 74 17.86 -7.32 -1.06
N ALA A 75 17.31 -8.19 -1.89
CA ALA A 75 16.13 -7.93 -2.70
C ALA A 75 15.04 -8.93 -2.34
N ALA A 76 13.79 -8.48 -2.42
CA ALA A 76 12.62 -9.34 -2.30
C ALA A 76 11.82 -9.29 -3.59
N GLU A 77 11.31 -10.43 -4.00
CA GLU A 77 10.47 -10.61 -5.18
C GLU A 77 9.18 -11.31 -4.77
N LEU A 78 8.05 -10.79 -5.23
CA LEU A 78 6.74 -11.40 -5.09
C LEU A 78 6.45 -12.16 -6.37
N VAL A 79 6.16 -13.47 -6.25
CA VAL A 79 5.94 -14.37 -7.39
C VAL A 79 4.53 -14.93 -7.31
N ILE A 80 3.78 -14.82 -8.41
CA ILE A 80 2.45 -15.42 -8.57
C ILE A 80 2.35 -16.06 -9.96
N GLY A 81 2.22 -17.38 -10.02
CA GLY A 81 2.37 -18.11 -11.28
C GLY A 81 3.69 -17.74 -11.96
N ASP A 82 3.61 -17.23 -13.19
CA ASP A 82 4.77 -16.80 -13.98
C ASP A 82 5.14 -15.31 -13.80
N ARG A 83 4.36 -14.55 -13.01
CA ARG A 83 4.58 -13.12 -12.80
C ARG A 83 5.53 -12.90 -11.64
N VAL A 84 6.53 -12.06 -11.86
CA VAL A 84 7.52 -11.65 -10.84
C VAL A 84 7.46 -10.14 -10.65
N VAL A 85 7.19 -9.70 -9.43
CA VAL A 85 7.17 -8.29 -9.04
C VAL A 85 8.32 -8.02 -8.08
N ASN A 86 9.21 -7.12 -8.46
CA ASN A 86 10.26 -6.66 -7.57
C ASN A 86 9.65 -5.79 -6.47
N MET A 87 9.95 -6.11 -5.21
CA MET A 87 9.61 -5.21 -4.12
C MET A 87 10.58 -4.03 -4.07
N THR A 88 10.11 -2.93 -3.51
CA THR A 88 10.97 -1.77 -3.20
C THR A 88 12.16 -2.16 -2.32
N ALA A 89 13.24 -1.37 -2.39
CA ALA A 89 14.52 -1.71 -1.79
C ALA A 89 14.43 -1.98 -0.28
N ILE A 90 15.13 -3.04 0.16
CA ILE A 90 15.33 -3.34 1.58
C ILE A 90 16.70 -2.76 1.97
N PRO A 91 16.78 -1.86 2.96
CA PRO A 91 18.04 -1.28 3.41
C PRO A 91 18.92 -2.36 4.05
N THR A 92 20.20 -2.05 4.23
CA THR A 92 21.13 -2.95 4.92
C THR A 92 21.32 -2.51 6.36
N ASN A 93 21.40 -3.47 7.30
CA ASN A 93 21.69 -3.18 8.70
C ASN A 93 22.73 -4.15 9.27
N PRO A 94 23.88 -3.67 9.78
CA PRO A 94 24.94 -4.50 10.34
C PRO A 94 24.52 -5.42 11.50
N GLN A 95 23.58 -4.97 12.33
CA GLN A 95 23.04 -5.74 13.46
C GLN A 95 22.17 -6.90 12.98
N GLY A 96 21.65 -6.85 11.75
CA GLY A 96 20.76 -7.87 11.18
C GLY A 96 19.30 -7.71 11.60
N ILE A 97 18.93 -6.55 12.12
CA ILE A 97 17.57 -6.21 12.57
C ILE A 97 17.15 -4.93 11.87
N LEU A 98 16.02 -4.98 11.17
CA LEU A 98 15.43 -3.84 10.49
C LEU A 98 13.97 -3.71 10.90
N GLU A 99 13.62 -2.54 11.43
CA GLU A 99 12.24 -2.17 11.72
C GLU A 99 11.80 -1.04 10.80
N ASN A 100 10.49 -0.95 10.55
CA ASN A 100 9.85 0.11 9.76
C ASN A 100 10.41 0.25 8.33
N ILE A 101 10.68 -0.89 7.69
CA ILE A 101 11.24 -0.95 6.33
C ILE A 101 10.27 -0.33 5.34
N GLY A 102 8.99 -0.67 5.44
CA GLY A 102 7.94 -0.23 4.51
C GLY A 102 8.18 -0.70 3.07
N SER A 103 8.89 -1.83 2.88
CA SER A 103 9.16 -2.35 1.54
C SER A 103 7.90 -3.01 1.00
N ARG A 104 7.43 -2.52 -0.14
CA ARG A 104 6.14 -2.90 -0.74
C ARG A 104 6.30 -3.51 -2.11
N GLY A 105 5.36 -4.38 -2.45
CA GLY A 105 5.18 -4.98 -3.75
C GLY A 105 3.69 -5.23 -3.97
N SER A 106 3.17 -4.83 -5.13
CA SER A 106 1.76 -4.99 -5.46
C SER A 106 1.60 -5.94 -6.65
N VAL A 107 0.62 -6.83 -6.58
CA VAL A 107 0.37 -7.81 -7.62
C VAL A 107 -1.12 -8.04 -7.81
N PHE A 108 -1.52 -8.23 -9.05
CA PHE A 108 -2.88 -8.63 -9.37
C PHE A 108 -3.03 -10.14 -9.19
N VAL A 109 -3.96 -10.53 -8.31
CA VAL A 109 -4.33 -11.93 -8.04
C VAL A 109 -5.54 -12.28 -8.89
N SER A 110 -5.37 -13.25 -9.77
CA SER A 110 -6.42 -13.80 -10.63
C SER A 110 -7.15 -14.92 -9.90
N GLN A 111 -8.39 -15.24 -10.27
CA GLN A 111 -9.17 -16.32 -9.65
C GLN A 111 -8.52 -17.71 -9.71
N ARG A 112 -7.56 -17.90 -10.63
CA ARG A 112 -6.84 -19.17 -10.85
C ARG A 112 -5.62 -19.33 -9.95
N ASP A 113 -5.14 -18.22 -9.37
CA ASP A 113 -3.90 -18.23 -8.61
C ASP A 113 -4.15 -18.86 -7.25
N THR A 114 -3.41 -19.90 -6.88
CA THR A 114 -3.67 -20.64 -5.63
C THR A 114 -2.68 -20.31 -4.52
N GLY A 115 -1.52 -19.77 -4.88
CA GLY A 115 -0.49 -19.37 -3.94
C GLY A 115 0.37 -18.23 -4.45
N ILE A 116 1.05 -17.60 -3.50
CA ILE A 116 2.01 -16.53 -3.70
C ILE A 116 3.29 -16.90 -2.98
N ASP A 117 4.42 -16.65 -3.64
CA ASP A 117 5.74 -16.80 -3.05
C ASP A 117 6.39 -15.44 -2.82
N LEU A 118 6.94 -15.24 -1.63
CA LEU A 118 7.83 -14.13 -1.32
C LEU A 118 9.26 -14.67 -1.23
N VAL A 119 10.09 -14.27 -2.18
CA VAL A 119 11.44 -14.82 -2.36
C VAL A 119 12.49 -13.77 -2.05
N PHE A 120 13.45 -14.11 -1.19
CA PHE A 120 14.54 -13.22 -0.79
C PHE A 120 15.83 -13.63 -1.48
N TYR A 121 16.51 -12.63 -2.02
CA TYR A 121 17.80 -12.79 -2.67
C TYR A 121 18.85 -11.86 -2.07
N ARG A 122 20.08 -12.36 -2.01
CA ARG A 122 21.26 -11.56 -1.79
C ARG A 122 21.75 -11.02 -3.13
N LYS A 123 21.81 -9.70 -3.27
CA LYS A 123 22.31 -9.02 -4.47
C LYS A 123 23.84 -8.93 -4.42
N HIS A 124 24.49 -9.55 -5.39
CA HIS A 124 25.88 -9.28 -5.75
C HIS A 124 25.91 -8.31 -6.94
N LEU A 125 27.11 -7.93 -7.42
CA LEU A 125 27.26 -6.97 -8.52
C LEU A 125 26.59 -7.44 -9.82
N VAL A 126 26.56 -8.75 -10.08
CA VAL A 126 26.06 -9.33 -11.34
C VAL A 126 25.01 -10.43 -11.11
N THR A 127 25.09 -11.13 -9.97
CA THR A 127 24.22 -12.27 -9.68
C THR A 127 23.37 -12.03 -8.45
N LYS A 128 22.23 -12.71 -8.38
CA LYS A 128 21.41 -12.80 -7.16
C LYS A 128 21.48 -14.24 -6.64
N LYS A 129 21.79 -14.41 -5.35
CA LYS A 129 21.80 -15.72 -4.68
C LYS A 129 20.55 -15.85 -3.83
N LEU A 130 19.82 -16.96 -3.96
CA LEU A 130 18.65 -17.25 -3.11
C LEU A 130 19.07 -17.28 -1.64
N VAL A 131 18.26 -16.66 -0.78
CA VAL A 131 18.38 -16.70 0.68
C VAL A 131 17.29 -17.57 1.28
N GLY A 132 16.09 -17.53 0.74
CA GLY A 132 14.95 -18.29 1.23
C GLY A 132 13.65 -17.78 0.62
N SER A 133 12.58 -18.55 0.81
CA SER A 133 11.25 -18.19 0.34
C SER A 133 10.19 -18.45 1.40
N LEU A 134 9.07 -17.73 1.28
CA LEU A 134 7.84 -17.95 2.03
C LEU A 134 6.72 -18.22 1.04
N HIS A 135 6.02 -19.33 1.22
CA HIS A 135 4.87 -19.70 0.40
C HIS A 135 3.58 -19.45 1.17
N PHE A 136 2.62 -18.79 0.53
CA PHE A 136 1.31 -18.48 1.09
C PHE A 136 0.21 -19.02 0.19
N ASN A 137 -0.70 -19.81 0.74
CA ASN A 137 -1.93 -20.16 0.04
C ASN A 137 -2.91 -18.97 0.10
N ILE A 138 -3.44 -18.56 -1.05
CA ILE A 138 -4.28 -17.35 -1.14
C ILE A 138 -5.57 -17.49 -0.32
N ASP A 139 -6.28 -18.60 -0.47
CA ASP A 139 -7.57 -18.80 0.21
C ASP A 139 -7.39 -18.97 1.73
N ARG A 140 -6.44 -19.82 2.14
CA ARG A 140 -6.22 -20.19 3.55
C ARG A 140 -5.42 -19.12 4.31
N ASP A 141 -4.26 -18.72 3.79
CA ASP A 141 -3.31 -17.92 4.57
C ASP A 141 -3.57 -16.41 4.44
N ILE A 142 -4.23 -15.97 3.36
CA ILE A 142 -4.51 -14.56 3.09
C ILE A 142 -5.99 -14.24 3.31
N ILE A 143 -6.90 -14.84 2.54
CA ILE A 143 -8.32 -14.46 2.51
C ILE A 143 -9.04 -14.90 3.79
N SER A 144 -8.99 -16.18 4.16
CA SER A 144 -9.69 -16.68 5.36
C SER A 144 -9.10 -16.12 6.66
N SER A 145 -7.82 -15.73 6.62
CA SER A 145 -7.15 -15.01 7.71
C SER A 145 -7.44 -13.50 7.74
N GLY A 146 -8.28 -13.01 6.83
CA GLY A 146 -8.73 -11.61 6.78
C GLY A 146 -7.62 -10.62 6.44
N PHE A 147 -6.72 -10.97 5.50
CA PHE A 147 -5.56 -10.15 5.10
C PHE A 147 -4.67 -9.80 6.30
N PRO A 148 -3.87 -10.76 6.81
CA PRO A 148 -3.19 -10.62 8.08
C PRO A 148 -2.21 -9.44 8.08
N LYS A 149 -2.29 -8.60 9.12
CA LYS A 149 -1.43 -7.42 9.30
C LYS A 149 -0.39 -7.68 10.39
N SER A 150 0.84 -7.21 10.17
CA SER A 150 1.93 -7.18 11.16
C SER A 150 2.25 -8.55 11.79
N LYS A 151 2.21 -9.63 11.01
CA LYS A 151 2.51 -11.00 11.50
C LYS A 151 3.94 -11.42 11.15
N TRP A 152 4.59 -12.12 12.09
CA TRP A 152 5.92 -12.69 11.88
C TRP A 152 5.87 -14.06 11.21
N TYR A 153 6.71 -14.25 10.20
CA TYR A 153 6.87 -15.48 9.44
C TYR A 153 8.34 -15.91 9.45
N MET A 154 8.58 -17.21 9.59
CA MET A 154 9.94 -17.75 9.66
C MET A 154 10.47 -18.00 8.25
N LEU A 155 11.54 -17.31 7.86
CA LEU A 155 12.20 -17.51 6.57
C LEU A 155 13.10 -18.74 6.65
N ARG A 156 12.91 -19.68 5.73
CA ARG A 156 13.67 -20.94 5.69
C ARG A 156 14.38 -21.14 4.36
N GLU A 157 15.55 -21.76 4.44
CA GLU A 157 16.34 -22.27 3.32
C GLU A 157 16.65 -23.73 3.58
N SER A 158 16.20 -24.63 2.70
CA SER A 158 16.45 -26.08 2.83
C SER A 158 16.13 -26.65 4.22
N GLY A 159 15.07 -26.15 4.86
CA GLY A 159 14.62 -26.56 6.20
C GLY A 159 15.21 -25.76 7.37
N HIS A 160 16.34 -25.07 7.18
CA HIS A 160 16.97 -24.26 8.22
C HIS A 160 16.37 -22.85 8.31
N VAL A 161 16.18 -22.35 9.52
CA VAL A 161 15.70 -20.98 9.76
C VAL A 161 16.85 -20.00 9.52
N VAL A 162 16.68 -19.13 8.53
CA VAL A 162 17.66 -18.09 8.17
C VAL A 162 17.32 -16.74 8.81
N GLY A 163 16.05 -16.56 9.18
CA GLY A 163 15.56 -15.40 9.90
C GLY A 163 14.04 -15.38 10.02
N ARG A 164 13.49 -14.23 10.35
CA ARG A 164 12.05 -13.98 10.37
C ARG A 164 11.71 -12.65 9.71
N VAL A 165 10.54 -12.59 9.11
CA VAL A 165 10.04 -11.43 8.37
C VAL A 165 8.65 -11.09 8.86
N LYS A 166 8.41 -9.81 9.17
CA LYS A 166 7.11 -9.29 9.57
C LYS A 166 6.40 -8.75 8.33
N LEU A 167 5.25 -9.33 8.01
CA LEU A 167 4.48 -8.99 6.81
C LEU A 167 3.09 -8.45 7.16
N SER A 168 2.59 -7.57 6.29
CA SER A 168 1.20 -7.17 6.24
C SER A 168 0.66 -7.38 4.82
N PHE A 169 -0.53 -7.95 4.72
CA PHE A 169 -1.24 -8.15 3.48
C PHE A 169 -2.41 -7.18 3.41
N HIS A 170 -2.59 -6.53 2.26
CA HIS A 170 -3.64 -5.55 2.04
C HIS A 170 -4.33 -5.81 0.71
N ARG A 171 -5.65 -5.92 0.73
CA ARG A 171 -6.46 -5.91 -0.49
C ARG A 171 -6.63 -4.47 -0.95
N ILE A 172 -6.25 -4.14 -2.17
CA ILE A 172 -6.45 -2.81 -2.75
C ILE A 172 -7.57 -2.90 -3.80
N ASP A 173 -8.60 -2.07 -3.69
CA ASP A 173 -9.72 -2.06 -4.63
C ASP A 173 -9.48 -1.05 -5.77
N MET A 174 -8.31 -1.13 -6.43
CA MET A 174 -7.86 -0.16 -7.42
C MET A 174 -7.10 -0.84 -8.56
N LYS A 175 -7.23 -0.34 -9.79
CA LYS A 175 -6.54 -0.91 -10.97
C LYS A 175 -5.01 -0.79 -10.81
N SER A 176 -4.27 -1.82 -11.25
CA SER A 176 -2.85 -2.00 -10.89
C SER A 176 -1.93 -0.84 -11.29
N SER A 177 -2.22 -0.11 -12.37
CA SER A 177 -1.36 0.97 -12.87
C SER A 177 -1.25 2.18 -11.94
N MET A 178 -2.24 2.42 -11.07
CA MET A 178 -2.15 3.51 -10.10
C MET A 178 -1.43 3.07 -8.81
N VAL A 179 -1.34 1.77 -8.57
CA VAL A 179 -0.77 1.22 -7.32
C VAL A 179 0.75 1.33 -7.29
N ASP A 180 1.44 1.66 -8.40
CA ASP A 180 2.91 1.72 -8.42
C ASP A 180 3.51 2.95 -7.70
N CYS A 181 2.71 3.96 -7.37
CA CYS A 181 3.16 5.12 -6.61
C CYS A 181 3.14 4.81 -5.09
N LEU A 182 4.30 4.81 -4.42
CA LEU A 182 4.40 4.50 -2.98
C LEU A 182 3.60 5.46 -2.09
N VAL A 183 3.53 6.74 -2.46
CA VAL A 183 2.73 7.75 -1.76
C VAL A 183 1.24 7.44 -1.90
N LEU A 184 0.80 6.99 -3.08
CA LEU A 184 -0.58 6.59 -3.29
C LEU A 184 -0.92 5.30 -2.55
N GLN A 185 -0.04 4.30 -2.58
CA GLN A 185 -0.18 3.10 -1.74
C GLN A 185 -0.36 3.50 -0.27
N GLN A 186 0.45 4.42 0.22
CA GLN A 186 0.36 4.90 1.59
C GLN A 186 -0.98 5.60 1.89
N ALA A 187 -1.45 6.45 0.98
CA ALA A 187 -2.75 7.10 1.11
C ALA A 187 -3.89 6.08 1.19
N LEU A 188 -3.86 5.05 0.34
CA LEU A 188 -4.86 3.96 0.32
C LEU A 188 -4.84 3.16 1.62
N LEU A 189 -3.66 2.85 2.15
CA LEU A 189 -3.53 2.18 3.44
C LEU A 189 -4.15 3.02 4.57
N CYS A 190 -3.89 4.34 4.58
CA CYS A 190 -4.53 5.25 5.52
C CYS A 190 -6.06 5.25 5.35
N ALA A 191 -6.57 5.32 4.12
CA ALA A 191 -8.00 5.31 3.84
C ALA A 191 -8.68 4.00 4.31
N GLN A 192 -8.02 2.86 4.14
CA GLN A 192 -8.50 1.57 4.66
C GLN A 192 -8.57 1.55 6.18
N ASP A 193 -7.55 2.08 6.85
CA ASP A 193 -7.52 2.27 8.30
C ASP A 193 -8.74 3.07 8.81
N TYR A 194 -9.22 4.04 8.03
CA TYR A 194 -10.45 4.79 8.35
C TYR A 194 -11.71 3.96 8.10
N LYS A 195 -11.81 3.26 6.96
CA LYS A 195 -12.94 2.38 6.63
C LYS A 195 -13.13 1.27 7.67
N GLU A 196 -12.04 0.67 8.14
CA GLU A 196 -12.05 -0.36 9.20
C GLU A 196 -12.57 0.17 10.55
N GLN A 197 -12.51 1.47 10.78
CA GLN A 197 -13.10 2.14 11.95
C GLN A 197 -14.54 2.64 11.72
N GLY A 198 -15.14 2.29 10.58
CA GLY A 198 -16.48 2.72 10.22
C GLY A 198 -16.58 4.18 9.79
N LYS A 199 -15.45 4.86 9.53
CA LYS A 199 -15.47 6.20 8.92
C LYS A 199 -15.62 6.06 7.41
N MET A 200 -16.56 6.81 6.84
CA MET A 200 -16.66 6.92 5.39
C MET A 200 -15.46 7.70 4.88
N VAL A 201 -14.73 7.12 3.94
CA VAL A 201 -13.73 7.83 3.15
C VAL A 201 -14.10 7.54 1.72
N ASN A 202 -14.51 8.57 1.00
CA ASN A 202 -14.80 8.43 -0.41
C ASN A 202 -13.48 8.20 -1.17
N THR A 203 -13.21 6.93 -1.43
CA THR A 203 -12.11 6.48 -2.28
C THR A 203 -12.68 5.84 -3.56
N ASP A 204 -13.94 6.11 -3.91
CA ASP A 204 -14.53 5.59 -5.15
C ASP A 204 -13.90 6.37 -6.30
N LEU A 205 -12.70 5.93 -6.65
CA LEU A 205 -11.99 6.34 -7.84
C LEU A 205 -12.84 5.87 -9.01
N SER A 206 -13.28 6.83 -9.83
CA SER A 206 -14.25 6.61 -10.91
C SER A 206 -13.99 5.32 -11.71
N LEU A 207 -15.08 4.73 -12.23
CA LEU A 207 -15.12 3.46 -12.97
C LEU A 207 -14.06 3.30 -14.09
N ASP A 208 -13.45 4.40 -14.54
CA ASP A 208 -12.47 4.42 -15.63
C ASP A 208 -11.02 4.72 -15.20
N GLY A 209 -10.75 4.86 -13.90
CA GLY A 209 -9.40 5.17 -13.40
C GLY A 209 -8.96 6.62 -13.62
N VAL A 210 -9.90 7.51 -13.91
CA VAL A 210 -9.69 8.96 -13.98
C VAL A 210 -10.06 9.57 -12.64
N MET A 211 -9.05 10.00 -11.88
CA MET A 211 -9.26 10.66 -10.59
C MET A 211 -9.39 12.17 -10.81
N PHE A 212 -10.45 12.80 -10.29
CA PHE A 212 -10.57 14.25 -10.36
C PHE A 212 -9.48 14.91 -9.50
N GLU A 213 -9.08 16.13 -9.86
CA GLU A 213 -7.94 16.79 -9.20
C GLU A 213 -8.17 17.02 -7.69
N HIS A 214 -9.41 17.29 -7.29
CA HIS A 214 -9.76 17.46 -5.89
C HIS A 214 -9.73 16.14 -5.10
N GLU A 215 -10.19 15.03 -5.69
CA GLU A 215 -10.12 13.68 -5.11
C GLU A 215 -8.66 13.25 -4.96
N LYS A 216 -7.84 13.52 -5.99
CA LYS A 216 -6.40 13.28 -5.98
C LYS A 216 -5.71 14.02 -4.85
N LEU A 217 -6.01 15.30 -4.70
CA LEU A 217 -5.43 16.12 -3.64
C LEU A 217 -5.86 15.60 -2.27
N TYR A 218 -7.15 15.33 -2.06
CA TYR A 218 -7.63 14.76 -0.80
C TYR A 218 -6.96 13.42 -0.47
N LEU A 219 -6.83 12.52 -1.45
CA LEU A 219 -6.20 11.22 -1.27
C LEU A 219 -4.72 11.39 -0.88
N PHE A 220 -3.96 12.26 -1.54
CA PHE A 220 -2.58 12.53 -1.14
C PHE A 220 -2.45 13.17 0.26
N SER A 221 -3.46 13.90 0.71
CA SER A 221 -3.47 14.43 2.09
C SER A 221 -3.44 13.30 3.13
N LEU A 222 -4.02 12.13 2.83
CA LEU A 222 -4.00 10.95 3.70
C LEU A 222 -2.60 10.33 3.80
N ALA A 223 -1.75 10.48 2.78
CA ALA A 223 -0.36 10.02 2.86
C ALA A 223 0.46 10.82 3.89
N LEU A 224 0.02 12.03 4.22
CA LEU A 224 0.60 12.90 5.25
C LEU A 224 0.05 12.64 6.66
N GLU A 225 -0.73 11.58 6.87
CA GLU A 225 -1.19 11.15 8.18
C GLU A 225 -0.25 10.08 8.77
N GLY A 226 0.20 10.29 10.01
CA GLY A 226 1.04 9.32 10.71
C GLY A 226 1.91 9.88 11.84
N PRO A 227 2.53 9.00 12.64
CA PRO A 227 3.39 9.39 13.74
C PRO A 227 4.82 9.74 13.30
N LEU A 228 5.35 10.85 13.82
CA LEU A 228 6.73 11.29 13.65
C LEU A 228 7.29 11.76 14.99
N ILE A 229 8.60 11.57 15.20
CA ILE A 229 9.30 12.21 16.32
C ILE A 229 9.87 13.54 15.80
N ALA A 230 9.36 14.64 16.33
CA ALA A 230 9.87 15.98 16.03
C ALA A 230 11.00 16.34 16.97
N LYS A 231 12.11 16.84 16.43
CA LYS A 231 13.24 17.37 17.18
C LYS A 231 13.41 18.85 16.93
N GLU A 232 13.14 19.65 17.96
CA GLU A 232 13.14 21.12 17.93
C GLU A 232 13.81 21.62 19.22
N GLY A 233 14.75 22.57 19.11
CA GLY A 233 15.35 23.20 20.29
C GLY A 233 16.01 22.23 21.30
N GLY A 234 16.45 21.05 20.85
CA GLY A 234 17.03 20.00 21.70
C GLY A 234 16.00 19.06 22.35
N VAL A 235 14.70 19.31 22.20
CA VAL A 235 13.61 18.43 22.67
C VAL A 235 13.23 17.44 21.58
N SER A 236 12.98 16.19 21.94
CA SER A 236 12.43 15.16 21.04
C SER A 236 11.04 14.75 21.52
N GLU A 237 10.02 14.97 20.69
CA GLU A 237 8.62 14.72 21.03
C GLU A 237 7.95 13.83 19.98
N MET A 238 7.21 12.82 20.42
CA MET A 238 6.36 12.03 19.54
C MET A 238 5.09 12.81 19.23
N ARG A 239 4.81 13.03 17.94
CA ARG A 239 3.66 13.79 17.46
C ARG A 239 2.95 12.98 16.37
N TYR A 240 1.63 13.07 16.34
CA TYR A 240 0.81 12.50 15.27
C TYR A 240 0.41 13.60 14.30
N TYR A 241 0.84 13.49 13.05
CA TYR A 241 0.61 14.50 12.02
C TYR A 241 -0.56 14.11 11.12
N LYS A 242 -1.28 15.11 10.62
CA LYS A 242 -2.34 14.97 9.59
C LYS A 242 -2.52 16.27 8.82
N ALA A 243 -2.68 16.17 7.50
CA ALA A 243 -3.05 17.32 6.68
C ALA A 243 -4.55 17.63 6.81
N VAL A 244 -4.88 18.88 7.08
CA VAL A 244 -6.26 19.37 7.28
C VAL A 244 -6.47 20.64 6.48
N LEU A 245 -7.57 20.69 5.73
CA LEU A 245 -8.01 21.90 5.06
C LEU A 245 -8.77 22.79 6.06
N SER A 246 -8.21 23.94 6.41
CA SER A 246 -8.79 24.88 7.39
C SER A 246 -8.53 26.32 6.94
N ASP A 247 -9.55 27.17 7.08
CA ASP A 247 -9.49 28.60 6.72
C ASP A 247 -9.04 28.85 5.27
N GLY A 248 -9.44 27.96 4.35
CA GLY A 248 -9.07 28.08 2.93
C GLY A 248 -7.61 27.76 2.63
N ALA A 249 -6.90 27.06 3.53
CA ALA A 249 -5.54 26.60 3.29
C ALA A 249 -5.32 25.19 3.85
N TRP A 250 -4.47 24.41 3.16
CA TRP A 250 -3.99 23.14 3.68
C TRP A 250 -2.93 23.39 4.76
N LYS A 251 -3.20 22.84 5.95
CA LYS A 251 -2.31 22.90 7.11
C LYS A 251 -1.91 21.50 7.51
N TRP A 252 -0.62 21.27 7.72
CA TRP A 252 -0.11 20.05 8.34
C TRP A 252 -0.13 20.22 9.85
N CYS A 253 -1.16 19.66 10.48
CA CYS A 253 -1.43 19.80 11.90
C CYS A 253 -0.84 18.63 12.68
N PHE A 254 -0.58 18.83 13.97
CA PHE A 254 -0.11 17.76 14.85
C PHE A 254 -0.81 17.70 16.21
N TRP A 255 -0.90 16.47 16.73
CA TRP A 255 -1.52 16.09 18.01
C TRP A 255 -0.54 15.23 18.83
N SER A 256 -0.79 15.04 20.13
CA SER A 256 -0.02 14.10 20.95
C SER A 256 -0.21 12.64 20.51
N SER A 257 -1.37 12.29 19.94
CA SER A 257 -1.69 10.91 19.61
C SER A 257 -2.65 10.74 18.44
N LYS A 258 -2.64 9.53 17.84
CA LYS A 258 -3.60 9.10 16.81
C LYS A 258 -5.05 9.20 17.32
N SER A 259 -5.29 8.85 18.58
CA SER A 259 -6.62 8.95 19.21
C SER A 259 -7.10 10.40 19.34
N ASP A 260 -6.22 11.32 19.74
CA ASP A 260 -6.60 12.74 19.87
C ASP A 260 -6.92 13.38 18.53
N CYS A 261 -6.13 13.07 17.50
CA CYS A 261 -6.39 13.50 16.13
C CYS A 261 -7.74 12.98 15.62
N ARG A 262 -8.04 11.70 15.86
CA ARG A 262 -9.25 11.05 15.35
C ARG A 262 -10.52 11.37 16.13
N ALA A 263 -10.36 11.82 17.38
CA ALA A 263 -11.40 12.43 18.19
C ALA A 263 -11.61 13.92 17.88
N GLU A 264 -10.94 14.45 16.84
CA GLU A 264 -11.10 15.82 16.35
C GLU A 264 -10.83 16.88 17.43
N LYS A 265 -9.91 16.56 18.36
CA LYS A 265 -9.42 17.55 19.32
C LYS A 265 -8.68 18.66 18.58
N ARG A 266 -8.58 19.83 19.21
CA ARG A 266 -7.79 20.94 18.67
C ARG A 266 -6.31 20.52 18.52
N PRO A 267 -5.67 20.75 17.37
CA PRO A 267 -4.25 20.45 17.18
C PRO A 267 -3.38 21.34 18.09
N HIS A 268 -2.22 20.83 18.49
CA HIS A 268 -1.23 21.59 19.27
C HIS A 268 -0.54 22.66 18.43
N GLY A 269 -0.36 22.38 17.15
CA GLY A 269 0.22 23.31 16.20
C GLY A 269 -0.04 22.87 14.77
N SER A 270 0.36 23.73 13.84
CA SER A 270 0.17 23.50 12.41
C SER A 270 1.20 24.24 11.57
N VAL A 271 1.60 23.62 10.48
CA VAL A 271 2.45 24.23 9.44
C VAL A 271 1.61 24.41 8.18
N SER A 272 1.58 25.61 7.59
CA SER A 272 0.92 25.78 6.30
C SER A 272 1.70 25.02 5.23
N ILE A 273 1.03 24.18 4.43
CA ILE A 273 1.70 23.34 3.44
C ILE A 273 2.49 24.17 2.43
N LEU A 274 1.91 25.29 1.99
CA LEU A 274 2.56 26.18 1.03
C LEU A 274 3.67 27.05 1.65
N SER A 275 3.79 27.10 2.99
CA SER A 275 4.89 27.80 3.66
C SER A 275 6.12 26.91 3.88
N ILE A 276 6.01 25.61 3.60
CA ILE A 276 7.15 24.69 3.57
C ILE A 276 8.01 25.03 2.35
N SER A 277 9.26 25.40 2.61
CA SER A 277 10.20 25.77 1.56
C SER A 277 11.13 24.64 1.17
N THR A 278 11.41 23.73 2.10
CA THR A 278 12.45 22.72 1.92
C THR A 278 12.10 21.45 2.66
N VAL A 279 12.25 20.32 1.97
CA VAL A 279 12.14 18.97 2.50
C VAL A 279 13.37 18.21 2.03
N ILE A 280 14.21 17.74 2.95
CA ILE A 280 15.48 17.09 2.62
C ILE A 280 15.63 15.81 3.44
N CYS A 281 15.84 14.67 2.78
CA CYS A 281 16.25 13.44 3.43
C CYS A 281 17.62 13.63 4.11
N HIS A 282 17.79 13.17 5.35
CA HIS A 282 19.08 13.24 6.01
C HIS A 282 20.16 12.46 5.22
N PRO A 283 21.39 12.95 5.05
CA PRO A 283 22.37 12.26 4.20
C PRO A 283 22.73 10.86 4.70
N THR A 284 22.84 10.67 6.02
CA THR A 284 23.27 9.40 6.64
C THR A 284 22.22 8.68 7.49
N ASP A 285 21.33 9.39 8.20
CA ASP A 285 20.28 8.77 9.02
C ASP A 285 19.00 8.51 8.20
N TYR A 286 18.86 7.29 7.69
CA TYR A 286 17.71 6.83 6.89
C TYR A 286 16.37 6.83 7.63
N SER A 287 16.33 7.20 8.91
CA SER A 287 15.08 7.42 9.64
C SER A 287 14.68 8.89 9.74
N CYS A 288 15.59 9.83 9.45
CA CYS A 288 15.36 11.26 9.64
C CYS A 288 15.27 12.05 8.32
N PHE A 289 14.48 13.12 8.34
CA PHE A 289 14.41 14.14 7.31
C PHE A 289 14.24 15.53 7.92
N TYR A 290 14.62 16.56 7.15
CA TYR A 290 14.62 17.96 7.53
C TYR A 290 13.49 18.67 6.84
N LEU A 291 12.82 19.55 7.58
CA LEU A 291 11.78 20.42 7.06
C LEU A 291 12.07 21.87 7.49
N LYS A 292 12.03 22.77 6.51
CA LYS A 292 12.12 24.21 6.73
C LYS A 292 10.84 24.88 6.27
N TYR A 293 10.28 25.74 7.11
CA TYR A 293 9.06 26.47 6.80
C TYR A 293 9.08 27.89 7.34
N TYR A 294 8.26 28.74 6.73
CA TYR A 294 8.13 30.14 7.12
C TYR A 294 6.81 30.39 7.84
N THR A 295 6.88 31.25 8.85
CA THR A 295 5.74 31.80 9.58
C THR A 295 5.88 33.32 9.63
N ARG A 296 4.87 34.01 10.18
CA ARG A 296 4.98 35.45 10.45
C ARG A 296 6.09 35.79 11.46
N GLU A 297 6.42 34.86 12.34
CA GLU A 297 7.45 35.01 13.38
C GLU A 297 8.86 34.75 12.85
N GLY A 298 8.98 34.22 11.63
CA GLY A 298 10.24 33.95 10.96
C GLY A 298 10.36 32.53 10.45
N THR A 299 11.60 32.07 10.38
CA THR A 299 11.98 30.78 9.79
C THR A 299 12.09 29.72 10.88
N HIS A 300 11.53 28.54 10.61
CA HIS A 300 11.57 27.41 11.52
C HIS A 300 12.19 26.20 10.82
N ASP A 301 13.12 25.56 11.51
CA ASP A 301 13.82 24.35 11.07
C ASP A 301 13.49 23.19 12.01
N VAL A 302 13.05 22.08 11.43
CA VAL A 302 12.55 20.91 12.14
C VAL A 302 13.22 19.65 11.61
N ILE A 303 13.68 18.79 12.53
CA ILE A 303 14.11 17.44 12.18
C ILE A 303 13.00 16.47 12.55
N LEU A 304 12.50 15.71 11.58
CA LEU A 304 11.47 14.70 11.77
C LEU A 304 12.10 13.32 11.61
N LYS A 305 11.84 12.44 12.58
CA LYS A 305 12.21 11.03 12.50
C LYS A 305 10.96 10.18 12.24
N ALA A 306 10.99 9.42 11.16
CA ALA A 306 9.95 8.48 10.78
C ALA A 306 9.94 7.27 11.72
N THR A 307 8.73 6.82 12.09
CA THR A 307 8.54 5.75 13.08
C THR A 307 7.69 4.59 12.59
N ASP A 308 6.94 4.77 11.51
CA ASP A 308 5.95 3.80 11.02
C ASP A 308 6.25 3.32 9.59
N ARG A 309 6.88 4.16 8.78
CA ARG A 309 7.24 3.90 7.38
C ARG A 309 8.60 4.53 7.06
N ASN A 310 9.14 4.20 5.90
CA ASN A 310 10.39 4.78 5.42
C ASN A 310 10.28 6.31 5.30
N ARG A 311 11.33 7.04 5.69
CA ARG A 311 11.40 8.50 5.55
C ARG A 311 11.20 8.98 4.11
N ASP A 312 11.61 8.19 3.12
CA ASP A 312 11.59 8.63 1.72
C ASP A 312 10.14 8.74 1.25
N VAL A 313 9.27 7.84 1.74
CA VAL A 313 7.81 7.93 1.54
C VAL A 313 7.24 9.20 2.18
N TRP A 314 7.72 9.59 3.37
CA TRP A 314 7.32 10.85 4.00
C TRP A 314 7.75 12.06 3.18
N CYS A 315 9.01 12.12 2.76
CA CYS A 315 9.55 13.21 1.95
C CYS A 315 8.82 13.34 0.61
N ASP A 316 8.63 12.22 -0.10
CA ASP A 316 7.91 12.16 -1.37
C ASP A 316 6.46 12.59 -1.18
N ALA A 317 5.80 12.17 -0.10
CA ALA A 317 4.43 12.58 0.19
C ALA A 317 4.32 14.08 0.42
N VAL A 318 5.22 14.69 1.19
CA VAL A 318 5.20 16.14 1.43
C VAL A 318 5.49 16.89 0.13
N PHE A 319 6.49 16.45 -0.63
CA PHE A 319 6.86 17.08 -1.90
C PHE A 319 5.72 17.02 -2.91
N LEU A 320 5.16 15.82 -3.15
CA LEU A 320 4.03 15.63 -4.07
C LEU A 320 2.80 16.42 -3.62
N PHE A 321 2.51 16.45 -2.32
CA PHE A 321 1.36 17.18 -1.83
C PHE A 321 1.50 18.70 -2.01
N ILE A 322 2.70 19.27 -1.77
CA ILE A 322 2.97 20.68 -2.06
C ILE A 322 2.80 20.96 -3.57
N ALA A 323 3.36 20.11 -4.43
CA ALA A 323 3.27 20.26 -5.88
C ALA A 323 1.83 20.21 -6.38
N GLU A 324 1.04 19.21 -5.94
CA GLU A 324 -0.35 19.07 -6.33
C GLU A 324 -1.24 20.18 -5.72
N THR A 325 -0.92 20.68 -4.53
CA THR A 325 -1.63 21.84 -3.94
C THR A 325 -1.42 23.09 -4.80
N ARG A 326 -0.18 23.33 -5.26
CA ARG A 326 0.13 24.46 -6.16
C ARG A 326 -0.58 24.29 -7.50
N ARG A 327 -0.47 23.10 -8.10
CA ARG A 327 -1.12 22.77 -9.37
C ARG A 327 -2.63 22.96 -9.30
N TYR A 328 -3.26 22.56 -8.20
CA TYR A 328 -4.68 22.78 -7.98
C TYR A 328 -5.02 24.27 -7.96
N LEU A 329 -4.25 25.09 -7.25
CA LEU A 329 -4.46 26.55 -7.19
C LEU A 329 -4.18 27.29 -8.50
N GLU A 330 -3.41 26.71 -9.42
CA GLU A 330 -3.25 27.24 -10.78
C GLU A 330 -4.54 27.08 -11.61
N HIS A 331 -5.33 26.04 -11.33
CA HIS A 331 -6.57 25.73 -12.06
C HIS A 331 -7.83 26.22 -11.34
N PHE A 332 -7.78 26.36 -10.01
CA PHE A 332 -8.89 26.76 -9.16
C PHE A 332 -8.48 27.91 -8.23
N GLU A 333 -9.27 28.99 -8.17
CA GLU A 333 -8.93 30.18 -7.38
C GLU A 333 -8.88 29.91 -5.86
N ASN A 334 -9.61 28.90 -5.37
CA ASN A 334 -9.68 28.56 -3.95
C ASN A 334 -10.01 27.07 -3.73
N PHE A 335 -10.04 26.64 -2.46
CA PHE A 335 -10.36 25.26 -2.06
C PHE A 335 -11.83 25.06 -1.63
N ASP A 336 -12.74 25.95 -1.97
CA ASP A 336 -14.11 25.90 -1.44
C ASP A 336 -14.90 24.68 -1.94
N THR A 337 -14.69 24.27 -3.20
CA THR A 337 -15.22 23.02 -3.77
C THR A 337 -14.70 21.78 -3.05
N LEU A 338 -13.49 21.87 -2.47
CA LEU A 338 -12.80 20.76 -1.81
C LEU A 338 -13.21 20.62 -0.33
N LYS A 339 -13.61 21.71 0.33
CA LYS A 339 -14.14 21.70 1.71
C LYS A 339 -15.38 20.81 1.85
N GLN A 340 -16.28 20.86 0.86
CA GLN A 340 -17.50 20.06 0.87
C GLN A 340 -17.20 18.56 0.77
N TYR A 341 -16.18 18.18 -0.01
CA TYR A 341 -15.75 16.79 -0.17
C TYR A 341 -14.96 16.23 1.04
N CYS A 342 -14.18 17.07 1.72
CA CYS A 342 -13.36 16.62 2.87
C CYS A 342 -14.15 16.41 4.16
N GLN A 343 -15.37 16.95 4.26
CA GLN A 343 -16.23 16.90 5.46
C GLN A 343 -17.22 15.73 5.43
N THR A 344 -17.37 15.06 4.29
CA THR A 344 -18.11 13.81 4.10
C THR A 344 -17.19 12.61 4.22
#